data_AF-A0A6A4V397-F1
#
_entry.id   AF-A0A6A4V397-F1
#
_cell.length_a   1.000
_cell.length_b   1.000
_cell.length_c   1.000
_cell.angle_alpha   90.00
_cell.angle_beta   90.00
_cell.angle_gamma   90.00
#
_symmetry.space_group_name_H-M   'P 1'
#
loop_
_entity.id
_entity.type
_entity.pdbx_description
1 polymer ?
#
loop_
_entity_poly.entity_id
_entity_poly.type
_entity_poly.pdbx_seq_one_letter_code
_entity_poly.pdbx_strand_id
1 'polypeptide(L)'
;MTLPPSVQLFTFADDLLLVGTGKSLDLLQIRMQETLDSLDTICQRASMTVNPAKASACLFSLSKRALPPCQLRYAGRPIPSEDSVTHLGITLDKGLSFNIHVEKVVSSCTRSLGVLKMAKRKGVNQARLLQLYRSLVQSRLLYGAEVITATASALEKLDRLQTAALRIVTGCTRDTARATLRYMANLQSVPQQVETLRVKAVARALESHEHPLHEVARGLVTRPPLRRLRRAGWLRRASDTLRELRGRHQFRSRPQFEPTPDGVAELWTIISQHSLGRSSREWPPGVASVEFESLLEELMAEGDALLATDGSVIREPLPRSGWGCFIRSAELTQSVSGATRLVLSSMRAETEAVTVGLNALNQLLPDCQHIVVATDSQSLLRKLEGGVSPPEWWTDRRITWLYCPGHAGVEVNEKADRLAGNGAPATSRIVLSASDFQQLLKFKMETDDARKPNPGEAEVGRMARVGLRPGWIARSGLCGPRGRMACQLACGTVSRRTLADICTLGGAGTAWRRIFGSRSVDEAVAEE
;
A
#
# COMPACT_ATOMS: atom_id res chain seq x y z
N MET A 1 -25.80 31.12 4.23
CA MET A 1 -25.76 31.29 2.76
C MET A 1 -26.50 30.12 2.15
N THR A 2 -27.53 30.37 1.36
CA THR A 2 -28.15 29.36 0.50
C THR A 2 -27.43 29.37 -0.84
N LEU A 3 -26.67 28.31 -1.13
CA LEU A 3 -26.00 28.17 -2.42
C LEU A 3 -26.98 27.70 -3.49
N PRO A 4 -26.90 28.18 -4.74
CA PRO A 4 -27.62 27.58 -5.85
C PRO A 4 -27.29 26.07 -5.93
N PRO A 5 -28.25 25.17 -6.19
CA PRO A 5 -27.99 23.72 -6.21
C PRO A 5 -26.88 23.26 -7.18
N SER A 6 -26.59 24.06 -8.20
CA SER A 6 -25.56 23.81 -9.19
C SER A 6 -24.16 24.31 -8.81
N VAL A 7 -24.03 24.95 -7.66
CA VAL A 7 -22.79 25.59 -7.17
C VAL A 7 -22.44 25.02 -5.80
N GLN A 8 -21.17 24.67 -5.63
CA GLN A 8 -20.61 24.15 -4.39
C GLN A 8 -19.41 25.00 -3.99
N LEU A 9 -19.32 25.31 -2.69
CA LEU A 9 -18.18 25.99 -2.10
C LEU A 9 -17.41 24.98 -1.25
N PHE A 10 -16.12 24.84 -1.54
CA PHE A 10 -15.17 24.09 -0.74
C PHE A 10 -14.19 25.06 -0.10
N THR A 11 -13.82 24.79 1.15
CA THR A 11 -12.90 25.62 1.92
C THR A 11 -11.84 24.75 2.56
N PHE A 12 -10.57 25.16 2.46
CA PHE A 12 -9.46 24.50 3.13
C PHE A 12 -8.51 25.57 3.69
N ALA A 13 -8.49 25.74 5.00
CA ALA A 13 -7.83 26.87 5.65
C ALA A 13 -8.26 28.22 5.00
N ASP A 14 -7.34 28.95 4.39
CA ASP A 14 -7.58 30.22 3.69
C ASP A 14 -7.96 30.06 2.20
N ASP A 15 -7.83 28.85 1.63
CA ASP A 15 -8.19 28.58 0.24
C ASP A 15 -9.70 28.35 0.09
N LEU A 16 -10.31 29.11 -0.84
CA LEU A 16 -11.72 28.98 -1.24
C LEU A 16 -11.80 28.45 -2.68
N LEU A 17 -12.60 27.41 -2.90
CA LEU A 17 -12.86 26.84 -4.22
C LEU A 17 -14.37 26.84 -4.49
N LEU A 18 -14.78 27.64 -5.47
CA LEU A 18 -16.16 27.67 -5.96
C LEU A 18 -16.29 26.83 -7.24
N VAL A 19 -17.09 25.77 -7.18
CA VAL A 19 -17.33 24.86 -8.32
C VAL A 19 -18.77 24.99 -8.77
N GLY A 20 -18.98 25.37 -10.02
CA GLY A 20 -20.28 25.40 -10.65
C GLY A 20 -20.39 24.37 -11.78
N THR A 21 -21.58 23.76 -11.96
CA THR A 21 -21.86 22.87 -13.09
C THR A 21 -23.14 23.28 -13.82
N GLY A 22 -23.12 23.28 -15.15
CA GLY A 22 -24.26 23.74 -15.94
C GLY A 22 -24.17 23.37 -17.42
N LYS A 23 -25.32 23.42 -18.11
CA LYS A 23 -25.41 23.21 -19.57
C LYS A 23 -25.25 24.49 -20.38
N SER A 24 -25.56 25.64 -19.78
CA SER A 24 -25.39 26.98 -20.36
C SER A 24 -24.32 27.72 -19.57
N LEU A 25 -23.35 28.31 -20.28
CA LEU A 25 -22.28 29.09 -19.67
C LEU A 25 -22.82 30.39 -19.05
N ASP A 26 -23.76 31.05 -19.73
CA ASP A 26 -24.32 32.33 -19.26
C ASP A 26 -25.06 32.16 -17.94
N LEU A 27 -25.94 31.14 -17.85
CA LEU A 27 -26.65 30.82 -16.62
C LEU A 27 -25.69 30.40 -15.49
N LEU A 28 -24.62 29.69 -15.84
CA LEU A 28 -23.61 29.28 -14.87
C LEU A 28 -22.85 30.50 -14.33
N GLN A 29 -22.47 31.44 -15.19
CA GLN A 29 -21.80 32.68 -14.78
C GLN A 29 -22.69 33.52 -13.86
N ILE A 30 -23.97 33.68 -14.17
CA ILE A 30 -24.93 34.40 -13.31
C ILE A 30 -24.95 33.79 -11.90
N ARG A 31 -25.14 32.47 -11.80
CA ARG A 31 -25.19 31.77 -10.50
C ARG A 31 -23.87 31.81 -9.73
N MET A 32 -22.74 31.73 -10.44
CA MET A 32 -21.43 31.87 -9.81
C MET A 32 -21.21 33.31 -9.31
N GLN A 33 -21.63 34.33 -10.07
CA GLN A 33 -21.53 35.73 -9.67
C GLN A 33 -22.39 36.03 -8.43
N GLU A 34 -23.65 35.59 -8.41
CA GLU A 34 -24.53 35.70 -7.22
C GLU A 34 -23.90 35.09 -5.97
N THR A 35 -23.20 33.97 -6.15
CA THR A 35 -22.50 33.29 -5.06
C THR A 35 -21.25 34.06 -4.62
N LEU A 36 -20.48 34.63 -5.55
CA LEU A 36 -19.31 35.47 -5.25
C LEU A 36 -19.71 36.75 -4.53
N ASP A 37 -20.81 37.40 -4.92
CA ASP A 37 -21.33 38.62 -4.28
C ASP A 37 -21.82 38.31 -2.86
N SER A 38 -22.48 37.16 -2.68
CA SER A 38 -22.86 36.66 -1.35
C SER A 38 -21.64 36.36 -0.48
N LEU A 39 -20.60 35.77 -1.06
CA LEU A 39 -19.36 35.44 -0.37
C LEU A 39 -18.63 36.71 0.08
N ASP A 40 -18.57 37.75 -0.77
CA ASP A 40 -18.01 39.05 -0.41
C ASP A 40 -18.74 39.68 0.78
N THR A 41 -20.07 39.68 0.75
CA THR A 41 -20.90 40.17 1.87
C THR A 41 -20.59 39.43 3.18
N ILE A 42 -20.39 38.11 3.12
CA ILE A 42 -20.09 37.30 4.30
C ILE A 42 -18.67 37.57 4.81
N CYS A 43 -17.69 37.63 3.91
CA CYS A 43 -16.31 37.96 4.25
C CYS A 43 -16.21 39.32 4.92
N GLN A 44 -16.90 40.34 4.39
CA GLN A 44 -16.96 41.68 4.99
C GLN A 44 -17.57 41.65 6.40
N ARG A 45 -18.68 40.93 6.61
CA ARG A 45 -19.32 40.76 7.93
C ARG A 45 -18.40 40.05 8.92
N ALA A 46 -17.61 39.10 8.45
CA ALA A 46 -16.64 38.36 9.27
C ALA A 46 -15.29 39.08 9.40
N SER A 47 -15.16 40.32 8.89
CA SER A 47 -13.90 41.07 8.86
C SER A 47 -12.74 40.31 8.18
N MET A 48 -13.06 39.47 7.20
CA MET A 48 -12.11 38.75 6.37
C MET A 48 -11.97 39.42 5.00
N THR A 49 -10.74 39.50 4.49
CA THR A 49 -10.47 40.08 3.16
C THR A 49 -9.93 39.01 2.23
N VAL A 50 -10.66 38.71 1.15
CA VAL A 50 -10.18 37.83 0.08
C VAL A 50 -9.25 38.63 -0.84
N ASN A 51 -8.13 38.03 -1.25
CA ASN A 51 -7.16 38.66 -2.15
C ASN A 51 -7.52 38.39 -3.63
N PRO A 52 -8.06 39.38 -4.37
CA PRO A 52 -8.50 39.17 -5.75
C PRO A 52 -7.34 38.91 -6.73
N ALA A 53 -6.11 39.31 -6.38
CA ALA A 53 -4.93 39.08 -7.23
C ALA A 53 -4.48 37.62 -7.27
N LYS A 54 -4.93 36.79 -6.31
CA LYS A 54 -4.71 35.34 -6.29
C LYS A 54 -5.89 34.56 -6.86
N ALA A 55 -7.02 35.22 -7.13
CA ALA A 55 -8.21 34.56 -7.65
C ALA A 55 -8.02 34.28 -9.15
N SER A 56 -8.43 33.09 -9.58
CA SER A 56 -8.54 32.75 -11.01
C SER A 56 -9.77 31.89 -11.26
N ALA A 57 -10.31 32.01 -12.47
CA ALA A 57 -11.44 31.22 -12.92
C ALA A 57 -10.98 30.31 -14.06
N CYS A 58 -11.37 29.03 -14.02
CA CYS A 58 -11.06 28.08 -15.09
C CYS A 58 -12.34 27.37 -15.53
N LEU A 59 -12.59 27.39 -16.84
CA LEU A 59 -13.73 26.70 -17.43
C LEU A 59 -13.33 25.30 -17.90
N PHE A 60 -13.95 24.28 -17.32
CA PHE A 60 -13.73 22.90 -17.73
C PHE A 60 -14.77 22.47 -18.76
N SER A 61 -14.32 22.02 -19.94
CA SER A 61 -15.21 21.47 -20.96
C SER A 61 -14.52 20.40 -21.79
N LEU A 62 -15.26 19.33 -22.08
CA LEU A 62 -14.85 18.31 -23.05
C LEU A 62 -15.29 18.66 -24.49
N SER A 63 -16.03 19.76 -24.66
CA SER A 63 -16.39 20.26 -25.98
C SER A 63 -15.15 20.68 -26.76
N LYS A 64 -15.11 20.37 -28.06
CA LYS A 64 -14.07 20.88 -28.96
C LYS A 64 -14.33 22.32 -29.42
N ARG A 65 -15.50 22.88 -29.10
CA ARG A 65 -15.84 24.26 -29.45
C ARG A 65 -15.04 25.21 -28.57
N ALA A 66 -14.53 26.28 -29.16
CA ALA A 66 -14.00 27.39 -28.38
C ALA A 66 -15.15 27.98 -27.55
N LEU A 67 -14.97 28.00 -26.23
CA LEU A 67 -15.90 28.65 -25.31
C LEU A 67 -15.33 30.04 -24.98
N PRO A 68 -16.20 31.06 -24.83
CA PRO A 68 -15.74 32.38 -24.43
C PRO A 68 -15.16 32.34 -23.00
N PRO A 69 -14.28 33.28 -22.65
CA PRO A 69 -13.71 33.36 -21.31
C PRO A 69 -14.77 33.62 -20.25
N CYS A 70 -14.50 33.17 -19.02
CA CYS A 70 -15.36 33.47 -17.88
C CYS A 70 -15.33 34.96 -17.54
N GLN A 71 -16.50 35.58 -17.41
CA GLN A 71 -16.64 36.96 -16.99
C GLN A 71 -17.15 37.01 -15.56
N LEU A 72 -16.25 36.81 -14.60
CA LEU A 72 -16.56 36.85 -13.16
C LEU A 72 -15.85 38.01 -12.50
N ARG A 73 -16.47 38.55 -11.45
CA ARG A 73 -15.93 39.63 -10.63
C ARG A 73 -16.01 39.27 -9.16
N TYR A 74 -15.06 39.75 -8.37
CA TYR A 74 -15.10 39.69 -6.91
C TYR A 74 -14.79 41.06 -6.34
N ALA A 75 -15.66 41.58 -5.47
CA ALA A 75 -15.57 42.94 -4.93
C ALA A 75 -15.33 44.00 -6.04
N GLY A 76 -16.09 43.89 -7.15
CA GLY A 76 -16.00 44.77 -8.32
C GLY A 76 -14.80 44.53 -9.26
N ARG A 77 -13.76 43.78 -8.84
CA ARG A 77 -12.56 43.51 -9.64
C ARG A 77 -12.75 42.28 -10.52
N PRO A 78 -12.28 42.29 -11.79
CA PRO A 78 -12.39 41.13 -12.67
C PRO A 78 -11.48 39.99 -12.19
N ILE A 79 -12.02 38.77 -12.19
CA ILE A 79 -11.25 37.55 -11.95
C ILE A 79 -10.69 37.07 -13.30
N PRO A 80 -9.36 36.90 -13.44
CA PRO A 80 -8.75 36.38 -14.65
C PRO A 80 -9.29 34.99 -15.03
N SER A 81 -9.67 34.83 -16.29
CA SER A 81 -10.02 33.53 -16.86
C SER A 81 -8.74 32.84 -17.36
N GLU A 82 -8.37 31.72 -16.74
CA GLU A 82 -7.17 30.95 -17.06
C GLU A 82 -7.49 29.58 -17.67
N ASP A 83 -6.55 29.06 -18.47
CA ASP A 83 -6.64 27.73 -19.08
C ASP A 83 -6.35 26.58 -18.10
N SER A 84 -5.87 26.92 -16.89
CA SER A 84 -5.64 25.97 -15.81
C SER A 84 -5.76 26.64 -14.45
N VAL A 85 -6.16 25.89 -13.42
CA VAL A 85 -6.17 26.35 -12.03
C VAL A 85 -5.39 25.39 -11.15
N THR A 86 -4.72 25.88 -10.12
CA THR A 86 -4.03 25.04 -9.14
C THR A 86 -4.79 25.09 -7.82
N HIS A 87 -5.20 23.94 -7.31
CA HIS A 87 -5.87 23.82 -6.01
C HIS A 87 -5.21 22.71 -5.21
N LEU A 88 -4.82 23.00 -3.96
CA LEU A 88 -4.10 22.07 -3.07
C LEU A 88 -2.95 21.34 -3.77
N GLY A 89 -2.13 22.08 -4.51
CA GLY A 89 -0.96 21.56 -5.23
C GLY A 89 -1.25 20.77 -6.52
N ILE A 90 -2.52 20.54 -6.89
CA ILE A 90 -2.90 19.86 -8.14
C ILE A 90 -3.34 20.90 -9.17
N THR A 91 -2.76 20.84 -10.37
CA THR A 91 -3.12 21.73 -11.48
C THR A 91 -4.11 21.05 -12.42
N LEU A 92 -5.31 21.61 -12.54
CA LEU A 92 -6.35 21.15 -13.45
C LEU A 92 -6.34 22.03 -14.70
N ASP A 93 -6.04 21.48 -15.87
CA ASP A 93 -6.22 22.17 -17.15
C ASP A 93 -7.67 22.03 -17.66
N LYS A 94 -8.10 22.96 -18.52
CA LYS A 94 -9.47 23.03 -19.09
C LYS A 94 -10.02 21.71 -19.65
N GLY A 95 -9.13 20.86 -20.18
CA GLY A 95 -9.48 19.56 -20.76
C GLY A 95 -9.36 18.38 -19.79
N LEU A 96 -9.01 18.64 -18.53
CA LEU A 96 -8.71 17.67 -17.48
C LEU A 96 -7.71 16.58 -17.95
N SER A 97 -6.72 16.99 -18.73
CA SER A 97 -5.66 16.12 -19.27
C SER A 97 -4.53 15.87 -18.26
N PHE A 98 -4.39 16.77 -17.28
CA PHE A 98 -3.31 16.86 -16.29
C PHE A 98 -1.92 17.03 -16.90
N ASN A 99 -1.81 17.41 -18.18
CA ASN A 99 -0.51 17.58 -18.84
C ASN A 99 0.31 18.71 -18.20
N ILE A 100 -0.34 19.85 -17.91
CA ILE A 100 0.33 20.99 -17.25
C ILE A 100 0.83 20.59 -15.85
N HIS A 101 0.02 19.84 -15.10
CA HIS A 101 0.42 19.31 -13.80
C HIS A 101 1.64 18.39 -13.91
N VAL A 102 1.60 17.42 -14.83
CA VAL A 102 2.71 16.48 -15.07
C VAL A 102 3.99 17.23 -15.43
N GLU A 103 3.94 18.23 -16.30
CA GLU A 103 5.13 19.03 -16.65
C GLU A 103 5.69 19.79 -15.43
N LYS A 104 4.84 20.40 -14.60
CA LYS A 104 5.27 21.07 -13.36
C LYS A 104 5.97 20.09 -12.41
N VAL A 105 5.39 18.89 -12.22
CA VAL A 105 6.00 17.83 -11.41
C VAL A 105 7.33 17.38 -12.02
N VAL A 106 7.40 17.22 -13.34
CA VAL A 106 8.62 16.83 -14.06
C VAL A 106 9.73 17.85 -13.84
N SER A 107 9.45 19.14 -14.03
CA SER A 107 10.43 20.21 -13.84
C SER A 107 10.94 20.25 -12.38
N SER A 108 10.04 20.12 -11.40
CA SER A 108 10.39 20.09 -9.98
C SER A 108 11.26 18.89 -9.61
N CYS A 109 10.87 17.69 -10.06
CA CYS A 109 11.62 16.46 -9.81
C CYS A 109 12.98 16.45 -10.51
N THR A 110 13.09 17.05 -11.70
CA THR A 110 14.37 17.16 -12.43
C THR A 110 15.41 17.94 -11.62
N ARG A 111 15.01 19.02 -10.93
CA ARG A 111 15.91 19.73 -9.99
C ARG A 111 16.37 18.81 -8.85
N SER A 112 15.47 18.00 -8.31
CA SER A 112 15.77 17.04 -7.24
C SER A 112 16.75 15.94 -7.69
N LEU A 113 16.77 15.58 -8.98
CA LEU A 113 17.79 14.68 -9.52
C LEU A 113 19.21 15.27 -9.42
N GLY A 114 19.35 16.60 -9.51
CA GLY A 114 20.62 17.28 -9.29
C GLY A 114 21.18 17.05 -7.89
N VAL A 115 20.30 17.11 -6.88
CA VAL A 115 20.64 16.82 -5.47
C VAL A 115 21.08 15.37 -5.31
N LEU A 116 20.35 14.41 -5.90
CA LEU A 116 20.75 12.99 -5.89
C LEU A 116 22.12 12.75 -6.55
N LYS A 117 22.39 13.41 -7.69
CA LYS A 117 23.70 13.35 -8.35
C LYS A 117 24.80 13.92 -7.47
N MET A 118 24.54 15.01 -6.75
CA MET A 118 25.50 15.61 -5.82
C MET A 118 25.79 14.68 -4.64
N ALA A 119 24.74 14.18 -3.97
CA ALA A 119 24.85 13.23 -2.86
C ALA A 119 25.67 11.99 -3.26
N LYS A 120 25.41 11.44 -4.44
CA LYS A 120 26.20 10.33 -4.96
C LYS A 120 27.68 10.67 -5.17
N ARG A 121 27.98 11.83 -5.74
CA ARG A 121 29.37 12.30 -5.91
C ARG A 121 30.08 12.48 -4.57
N LYS A 122 29.35 12.87 -3.52
CA LYS A 122 29.86 13.01 -2.14
C LYS A 122 29.97 11.68 -1.39
N GLY A 123 29.71 10.54 -2.03
CA GLY A 123 29.94 9.22 -1.42
C GLY A 123 28.80 8.74 -0.51
N VAL A 124 27.60 9.31 -0.61
CA VAL A 124 26.43 8.78 0.11
C VAL A 124 26.15 7.34 -0.34
N ASN A 125 25.89 6.45 0.63
CA ASN A 125 25.63 5.04 0.36
C ASN A 125 24.28 4.80 -0.35
N GLN A 126 24.12 3.62 -0.93
CA GLN A 126 22.94 3.27 -1.75
C GLN A 126 21.63 3.31 -0.97
N ALA A 127 21.61 2.82 0.27
CA ALA A 127 20.43 2.86 1.12
C ALA A 127 19.92 4.30 1.34
N ARG A 128 20.83 5.22 1.71
CA ARG A 128 20.51 6.64 1.91
C ARG A 128 20.17 7.35 0.60
N LEU A 129 20.83 7.01 -0.51
CA LEU A 129 20.46 7.55 -1.83
C LEU A 129 19.04 7.14 -2.23
N LEU A 130 18.63 5.89 -1.96
CA LEU A 130 17.26 5.45 -2.20
C LEU A 130 16.27 6.20 -1.31
N GLN A 131 16.61 6.45 -0.04
CA GLN A 131 15.79 7.25 0.87
C GLN A 131 15.67 8.72 0.41
N LEU A 132 16.75 9.32 -0.10
CA LEU A 132 16.72 10.65 -0.71
C LEU A 132 15.83 10.66 -1.96
N TYR A 133 15.85 9.60 -2.78
CA TYR A 133 14.92 9.47 -3.90
C TYR A 133 13.46 9.45 -3.42
N ARG A 134 13.15 8.63 -2.40
CA ARG A 134 11.79 8.52 -1.86
C ARG A 134 11.28 9.87 -1.33
N SER A 135 12.12 10.57 -0.57
CA SER A 135 11.77 11.84 0.07
C SER A 135 11.72 13.04 -0.88
N LEU A 136 12.60 13.10 -1.89
CA LEU A 136 12.71 14.27 -2.77
C LEU A 136 12.01 14.10 -4.12
N VAL A 137 11.97 12.89 -4.66
CA VAL A 137 11.43 12.64 -5.99
C VAL A 137 10.09 11.92 -5.87
N GLN A 138 10.05 10.76 -5.22
CA GLN A 138 8.83 9.92 -5.19
C GLN A 138 7.66 10.62 -4.48
N SER A 139 7.91 11.29 -3.35
CA SER A 139 6.91 12.08 -2.62
C SER A 139 6.22 13.11 -3.52
N ARG A 140 6.98 13.79 -4.39
CA ARG A 140 6.47 14.79 -5.35
C ARG A 140 5.79 14.16 -6.55
N LEU A 141 6.29 13.02 -7.04
CA LEU A 141 5.68 12.27 -8.14
C LEU A 141 4.29 11.74 -7.79
N LEU A 142 4.11 11.33 -6.52
CA LEU A 142 2.90 10.65 -6.06
C LEU A 142 1.89 11.54 -5.34
N TYR A 143 2.22 12.80 -5.09
CA TYR A 143 1.32 13.73 -4.41
C TYR A 143 0.02 13.93 -5.22
N GLY A 144 -1.11 13.55 -4.63
CA GLY A 144 -2.45 13.59 -5.25
C GLY A 144 -2.57 12.78 -6.55
N ALA A 145 -1.68 11.80 -6.76
CA ALA A 145 -1.67 11.00 -7.98
C ALA A 145 -2.93 10.12 -8.13
N GLU A 146 -3.66 9.84 -7.06
CA GLU A 146 -4.95 9.15 -7.09
C GLU A 146 -5.99 9.87 -7.95
N VAL A 147 -6.04 11.22 -7.89
CA VAL A 147 -7.07 12.01 -8.57
C VAL A 147 -6.74 12.34 -10.02
N ILE A 148 -5.45 12.30 -10.41
CA ILE A 148 -5.04 12.66 -11.76
C ILE A 148 -5.53 11.62 -12.77
N THR A 149 -6.17 12.12 -13.83
CA THR A 149 -6.68 11.30 -14.95
C THR A 149 -5.76 11.32 -16.16
N ALA A 150 -4.47 11.61 -15.93
CA ALA A 150 -3.42 11.75 -16.93
C ALA A 150 -3.37 10.58 -17.93
N THR A 151 -2.92 10.88 -19.16
CA THR A 151 -2.75 9.87 -20.22
C THR A 151 -1.60 8.94 -19.91
N ALA A 152 -1.58 7.75 -20.54
CA ALA A 152 -0.45 6.83 -20.43
C ALA A 152 0.88 7.48 -20.85
N SER A 153 0.87 8.32 -21.88
CA SER A 153 2.05 9.07 -22.32
C SER A 153 2.55 10.09 -21.30
N ALA A 154 1.65 10.74 -20.55
CA ALA A 154 2.02 11.66 -19.49
C ALA A 154 2.58 10.92 -18.26
N LEU A 155 1.96 9.80 -17.86
CA LEU A 155 2.48 8.95 -16.78
C LEU A 155 3.84 8.33 -17.13
N GLU A 156 4.09 8.00 -18.40
CA GLU A 156 5.40 7.54 -18.88
C GLU A 156 6.50 8.59 -18.70
N LYS A 157 6.19 9.89 -18.77
CA LYS A 157 7.17 10.95 -18.45
C LYS A 157 7.61 10.88 -16.98
N LEU A 158 6.67 10.66 -16.08
CA LEU A 158 6.94 10.48 -14.65
C LEU A 158 7.74 9.19 -14.39
N ASP A 159 7.40 8.09 -15.08
CA ASP A 159 8.13 6.82 -14.97
C ASP A 159 9.59 6.91 -15.45
N ARG A 160 9.85 7.71 -16.50
CA ARG A 160 11.21 8.00 -16.96
C ARG A 160 12.01 8.76 -15.91
N LEU A 161 11.38 9.66 -15.13
CA LEU A 161 12.05 10.33 -14.01
C LEU A 161 12.40 9.37 -12.87
N GLN A 162 11.48 8.48 -12.50
CA GLN A 162 11.79 7.41 -11.54
C GLN A 162 12.97 6.58 -12.06
N THR A 163 12.96 6.17 -13.33
CA THR A 163 14.04 5.40 -13.94
C THR A 163 15.38 6.17 -13.90
N ALA A 164 15.38 7.47 -14.23
CA ALA A 164 16.56 8.32 -14.17
C ALA A 164 17.11 8.44 -12.73
N ALA A 165 16.23 8.58 -11.74
CA ALA A 165 16.61 8.58 -10.33
C ALA A 165 17.24 7.24 -9.92
N LEU A 166 16.64 6.12 -10.30
CA LEU A 166 17.17 4.79 -9.96
C LEU A 166 18.53 4.54 -10.61
N ARG A 167 18.76 4.98 -11.85
CA ARG A 167 20.10 4.93 -12.46
C ARG A 167 21.12 5.76 -11.68
N ILE A 168 20.72 6.90 -11.12
CA ILE A 168 21.60 7.66 -10.21
C ILE A 168 21.85 6.84 -8.95
N VAL A 169 20.84 6.31 -8.28
CA VAL A 169 21.00 5.52 -7.05
C VAL A 169 21.94 4.33 -7.27
N THR A 170 21.68 3.51 -8.29
CA THR A 170 22.41 2.26 -8.55
C THR A 170 23.76 2.51 -9.23
N GLY A 171 23.84 3.51 -10.11
CA GLY A 171 24.99 3.73 -10.99
C GLY A 171 25.03 2.83 -12.20
N CYS A 172 23.95 2.12 -12.49
CA CYS A 172 23.81 1.33 -13.70
C CYS A 172 23.86 2.20 -14.96
N THR A 173 24.26 1.58 -16.06
CA THR A 173 24.36 2.19 -17.38
C THR A 173 22.97 2.50 -17.95
N ARG A 174 22.89 3.18 -19.10
CA ARG A 174 21.61 3.64 -19.69
C ARG A 174 20.78 2.48 -20.28
N ASP A 175 21.44 1.41 -20.66
CA ASP A 175 20.90 0.19 -21.28
C ASP A 175 20.36 -0.82 -20.27
N THR A 176 20.75 -0.75 -18.99
CA THR A 176 20.15 -1.62 -17.95
C THR A 176 18.64 -1.48 -17.94
N ALA A 177 17.92 -2.60 -17.97
CA ALA A 177 16.48 -2.58 -18.10
C ALA A 177 15.76 -1.96 -16.88
N ARG A 178 14.58 -1.38 -17.11
CA ARG A 178 13.80 -0.71 -16.05
C ARG A 178 13.36 -1.69 -14.97
N ALA A 179 12.97 -2.91 -15.36
CA ALA A 179 12.56 -3.96 -14.44
C ALA A 179 13.68 -4.33 -13.48
N THR A 180 14.91 -4.45 -13.97
CA THR A 180 16.10 -4.73 -13.15
C THR A 180 16.37 -3.64 -12.10
N LEU A 181 16.27 -2.36 -12.50
CA LEU A 181 16.41 -1.22 -11.57
C LEU A 181 15.33 -1.23 -10.48
N ARG A 182 14.09 -1.51 -10.87
CA ARG A 182 12.93 -1.60 -9.98
C ARG A 182 13.04 -2.77 -9.01
N TYR A 183 13.51 -3.92 -9.48
CA TYR A 183 13.77 -5.10 -8.67
C TYR A 183 14.79 -4.79 -7.58
N MET A 184 15.94 -4.21 -7.94
CA MET A 184 16.98 -3.81 -6.97
C MET A 184 16.45 -2.84 -5.91
N ALA A 185 15.52 -1.95 -6.26
CA ALA A 185 14.94 -0.94 -5.38
C ALA A 185 13.63 -1.37 -4.67
N ASN A 186 13.07 -2.52 -5.03
CA ASN A 186 11.71 -2.97 -4.67
C ASN A 186 10.65 -1.89 -4.92
N LEU A 187 10.55 -1.43 -6.18
CA LEU A 187 9.61 -0.39 -6.60
C LEU A 187 8.79 -0.84 -7.80
N GLN A 188 7.49 -0.54 -7.78
CA GLN A 188 6.63 -0.64 -8.97
C GLN A 188 6.90 0.52 -9.95
N SER A 189 6.38 0.42 -11.17
CA SER A 189 6.35 1.57 -12.10
C SER A 189 5.48 2.71 -11.56
N VAL A 190 5.71 3.95 -12.00
CA VAL A 190 4.86 5.09 -11.57
C VAL A 190 3.38 4.87 -11.91
N PRO A 191 2.99 4.38 -13.11
CA PRO A 191 1.59 4.06 -13.40
C PRO A 191 0.96 3.05 -12.42
N GLN A 192 1.71 2.02 -12.00
CA GLN A 192 1.23 1.03 -11.04
C GLN A 192 1.09 1.63 -9.63
N GLN A 193 2.01 2.50 -9.22
CA GLN A 193 1.90 3.24 -7.95
C GLN A 193 0.68 4.17 -7.94
N VAL A 194 0.43 4.89 -9.04
CA VAL A 194 -0.77 5.74 -9.24
C VAL A 194 -2.05 4.92 -9.11
N GLU A 195 -2.13 3.76 -9.77
CA GLU A 195 -3.31 2.89 -9.68
C GLU A 195 -3.50 2.34 -8.26
N THR A 196 -2.41 2.00 -7.58
CA THR A 196 -2.44 1.58 -6.17
C THR A 196 -3.00 2.67 -5.26
N LEU A 197 -2.56 3.93 -5.41
CA LEU A 197 -3.09 5.05 -4.64
C LEU A 197 -4.58 5.27 -4.91
N ARG A 198 -4.99 5.17 -6.18
CA ARG A 198 -6.38 5.33 -6.59
C ARG A 198 -7.30 4.26 -5.98
N VAL A 199 -6.88 2.99 -6.07
CA VAL A 199 -7.62 1.86 -5.48
C VAL A 199 -7.70 2.00 -3.97
N LYS A 200 -6.60 2.38 -3.31
CA LYS A 200 -6.60 2.62 -1.86
C LYS A 200 -7.53 3.77 -1.44
N ALA A 201 -7.55 4.86 -2.21
CA ALA A 201 -8.43 6.00 -1.92
C ALA A 201 -9.91 5.62 -1.99
N VAL A 202 -10.32 4.88 -3.04
CA VAL A 202 -11.71 4.42 -3.17
C VAL A 202 -12.04 3.36 -2.12
N ALA A 203 -11.13 2.42 -1.83
CA ALA A 203 -11.36 1.39 -0.82
C ALA A 203 -11.56 2.00 0.57
N ARG A 204 -10.77 3.00 0.96
CA ARG A 204 -10.96 3.74 2.23
C ARG A 204 -12.30 4.47 2.29
N ALA A 205 -12.74 5.07 1.17
CA ALA A 205 -14.05 5.71 1.11
C ALA A 205 -15.19 4.71 1.31
N LEU A 206 -15.04 3.45 0.89
CA LEU A 206 -16.03 2.39 1.11
C LEU A 206 -16.07 1.89 2.55
N GLU A 207 -14.95 1.92 3.27
CA GLU A 207 -14.86 1.44 4.66
C GLU A 207 -15.39 2.42 5.70
N SER A 208 -15.72 3.65 5.32
CA SER A 208 -16.16 4.69 6.25
C SER A 208 -17.44 5.34 5.74
N HIS A 209 -18.56 5.07 6.41
CA HIS A 209 -19.86 5.67 6.06
C HIS A 209 -19.86 7.20 6.19
N GLU A 210 -19.02 7.75 7.06
CA GLU A 210 -18.85 9.20 7.24
C GLU A 210 -18.02 9.86 6.13
N HIS A 211 -17.36 9.06 5.28
CA HIS A 211 -16.52 9.62 4.24
C HIS A 211 -17.38 10.33 3.17
N PRO A 212 -17.07 11.59 2.76
CA PRO A 212 -17.92 12.34 1.82
C PRO A 212 -18.12 11.66 0.46
N LEU A 213 -17.19 10.79 0.06
CA LEU A 213 -17.27 10.00 -1.18
C LEU A 213 -17.88 8.61 -1.00
N HIS A 214 -18.33 8.22 0.19
CA HIS A 214 -18.81 6.87 0.49
C HIS A 214 -19.93 6.42 -0.46
N GLU A 215 -21.02 7.19 -0.53
CA GLU A 215 -22.18 6.85 -1.36
C GLU A 215 -21.84 6.83 -2.86
N VAL A 216 -20.98 7.75 -3.30
CA VAL A 216 -20.52 7.79 -4.69
C VAL A 216 -19.67 6.56 -5.03
N ALA A 217 -18.71 6.21 -4.16
CA ALA A 217 -17.87 5.03 -4.33
C ALA A 217 -18.70 3.74 -4.30
N ARG A 218 -19.61 3.62 -3.32
CA ARG A 218 -20.52 2.48 -3.17
C ARG A 218 -21.40 2.30 -4.40
N GLY A 219 -21.99 3.38 -4.90
CA GLY A 219 -22.79 3.37 -6.12
C GLY A 219 -22.01 2.94 -7.36
N LEU A 220 -20.75 3.40 -7.50
CA LEU A 220 -19.89 3.05 -8.64
C LEU A 220 -19.41 1.60 -8.59
N VAL A 221 -19.07 1.07 -7.41
CA VAL A 221 -18.58 -0.29 -7.27
C VAL A 221 -19.71 -1.33 -7.43
N THR A 222 -20.91 -1.01 -6.94
CA THR A 222 -22.07 -1.92 -7.00
C THR A 222 -22.70 -2.01 -8.39
N ARG A 223 -22.65 -0.93 -9.19
CA ARG A 223 -23.30 -0.87 -10.51
C ARG A 223 -22.29 -1.11 -11.63
N PRO A 224 -22.64 -1.91 -12.67
CA PRO A 224 -21.78 -2.07 -13.83
C PRO A 224 -21.58 -0.73 -14.56
N PRO A 225 -20.42 -0.51 -15.20
CA PRO A 225 -20.09 0.78 -15.79
C PRO A 225 -21.02 1.10 -16.96
N LEU A 226 -21.52 2.34 -17.01
CA LEU A 226 -22.17 2.87 -18.21
C LEU A 226 -21.11 2.97 -19.32
N ARG A 227 -21.13 2.01 -20.28
CA ARG A 227 -20.16 1.87 -21.39
C ARG A 227 -20.15 3.06 -22.37
N ARG A 228 -21.02 4.05 -22.19
CA ARG A 228 -21.19 5.19 -23.11
C ARG A 228 -20.08 6.26 -22.99
N LEU A 229 -19.41 6.38 -21.84
CA LEU A 229 -18.42 7.46 -21.63
C LEU A 229 -17.03 7.06 -22.14
N ARG A 230 -16.49 7.84 -23.07
CA ARG A 230 -15.12 7.64 -23.62
C ARG A 230 -13.99 7.97 -22.64
N ARG A 231 -14.23 8.80 -21.63
CA ARG A 231 -13.28 9.14 -20.56
C ARG A 231 -13.89 8.83 -19.20
N ALA A 232 -13.18 8.04 -18.40
CA ALA A 232 -13.56 7.74 -17.02
C ALA A 232 -12.74 8.59 -16.04
N GLY A 233 -13.44 9.23 -15.09
CA GLY A 233 -12.83 9.86 -13.93
C GLY A 233 -12.11 8.84 -13.04
N TRP A 234 -11.26 9.31 -12.14
CA TRP A 234 -10.44 8.43 -11.28
C TRP A 234 -11.29 7.49 -10.40
N LEU A 235 -12.38 7.99 -9.80
CA LEU A 235 -13.30 7.17 -9.00
C LEU A 235 -13.80 5.95 -9.76
N ARG A 236 -14.22 6.14 -11.01
CA ARG A 236 -14.74 5.06 -11.85
C ARG A 236 -13.65 4.04 -12.17
N ARG A 237 -12.44 4.49 -12.56
CA ARG A 237 -11.32 3.58 -12.86
C ARG A 237 -10.99 2.68 -11.67
N ALA A 238 -10.81 3.26 -10.48
CA ALA A 238 -10.53 2.46 -9.29
C ALA A 238 -11.72 1.60 -8.87
N SER A 239 -12.95 2.07 -9.05
CA SER A 239 -14.14 1.24 -8.77
C SER A 239 -14.21 0.01 -9.66
N ASP A 240 -13.83 0.15 -10.94
CA ASP A 240 -13.76 -0.98 -11.88
C ASP A 240 -12.67 -1.98 -11.47
N THR A 241 -11.47 -1.49 -11.13
CA THR A 241 -10.38 -2.32 -10.60
C THR A 241 -10.77 -3.03 -9.29
N LEU A 242 -11.41 -2.32 -8.36
CA LEU A 242 -11.89 -2.88 -7.10
C LEU A 242 -12.94 -3.96 -7.33
N ARG A 243 -13.88 -3.76 -8.26
CA ARG A 243 -14.91 -4.75 -8.60
C ARG A 243 -14.28 -6.04 -9.14
N GLU A 244 -13.27 -5.91 -10.00
CA GLU A 244 -12.50 -7.04 -10.51
C GLU A 244 -11.76 -7.79 -9.39
N LEU A 245 -10.98 -7.07 -8.57
CA LEU A 245 -10.22 -7.66 -7.47
C LEU A 245 -11.10 -8.30 -6.39
N ARG A 246 -12.25 -7.70 -6.09
CA ARG A 246 -13.21 -8.21 -5.10
C ARG A 246 -13.83 -9.52 -5.57
N GLY A 247 -14.20 -9.64 -6.84
CA GLY A 247 -14.91 -10.80 -7.38
C GLY A 247 -16.12 -11.18 -6.50
N ARG A 248 -16.09 -12.39 -5.92
CA ARG A 248 -17.15 -12.93 -5.06
C ARG A 248 -17.08 -12.52 -3.58
N HIS A 249 -16.02 -11.82 -3.18
CA HIS A 249 -15.77 -11.43 -1.79
C HIS A 249 -16.60 -10.20 -1.40
N GLN A 250 -16.64 -9.87 -0.11
CA GLN A 250 -17.37 -8.70 0.39
C GLN A 250 -16.41 -7.55 0.72
N PHE A 251 -16.92 -6.32 0.72
CA PHE A 251 -16.17 -5.17 1.25
C PHE A 251 -16.51 -5.00 2.73
N ARG A 252 -15.51 -4.61 3.52
CA ARG A 252 -15.74 -4.19 4.89
C ARG A 252 -16.44 -2.83 4.92
N SER A 253 -17.35 -2.66 5.88
CA SER A 253 -18.10 -1.41 6.13
C SER A 253 -17.48 -0.54 7.23
N ARG A 254 -16.42 -1.04 7.89
CA ARG A 254 -15.64 -0.39 8.92
C ARG A 254 -14.16 -0.76 8.78
N PRO A 255 -13.21 0.02 9.33
CA PRO A 255 -11.80 -0.33 9.34
C PRO A 255 -11.51 -1.73 9.91
N GLN A 256 -10.40 -2.34 9.48
CA GLN A 256 -9.99 -3.65 10.01
C GLN A 256 -9.46 -3.61 11.45
N PHE A 257 -8.86 -2.50 11.84
CA PHE A 257 -8.33 -2.27 13.16
C PHE A 257 -8.80 -0.90 13.61
N GLU A 258 -9.35 -0.84 14.83
CA GLU A 258 -9.80 0.37 15.50
C GLU A 258 -9.17 0.43 16.90
N PRO A 259 -9.12 1.60 17.56
CA PRO A 259 -8.75 1.68 18.97
C PRO A 259 -9.60 0.70 19.80
N THR A 260 -8.94 -0.17 20.55
CA THR A 260 -9.63 -1.11 21.46
C THR A 260 -10.27 -0.30 22.59
N PRO A 261 -11.57 -0.46 22.88
CA PRO A 261 -12.21 0.22 24.00
C PRO A 261 -11.55 -0.14 25.33
N ASP A 262 -11.41 0.83 26.24
CA ASP A 262 -10.70 0.65 27.51
C ASP A 262 -11.23 -0.55 28.31
N GLY A 263 -12.56 -0.67 28.45
CA GLY A 263 -13.17 -1.80 29.17
C GLY A 263 -12.94 -3.17 28.52
N VAL A 264 -12.66 -3.23 27.21
CA VAL A 264 -12.26 -4.48 26.54
C VAL A 264 -10.77 -4.73 26.74
N ALA A 265 -9.95 -3.69 26.66
CA ALA A 265 -8.50 -3.78 26.84
C ALA A 265 -8.13 -4.25 28.26
N GLU A 266 -8.89 -3.85 29.28
CA GLU A 266 -8.71 -4.29 30.68
C GLU A 266 -8.94 -5.80 30.88
N LEU A 267 -9.69 -6.44 29.98
CA LEU A 267 -9.94 -7.88 30.00
C LEU A 267 -8.81 -8.67 29.32
N TRP A 268 -7.86 -8.00 28.67
CA TRP A 268 -6.84 -8.63 27.85
C TRP A 268 -5.47 -8.58 28.51
N THR A 269 -4.79 -9.73 28.53
CA THR A 269 -3.38 -9.83 28.92
C THR A 269 -2.57 -10.18 27.68
N ILE A 270 -1.49 -9.45 27.38
CA ILE A 270 -0.65 -9.70 26.21
C ILE A 270 0.75 -10.13 26.66
N ILE A 271 1.08 -11.40 26.39
CA ILE A 271 2.36 -12.03 26.69
C ILE A 271 3.10 -12.23 25.37
N SER A 272 3.71 -11.16 24.87
CA SER A 272 4.46 -11.18 23.60
C SER A 272 5.92 -11.63 23.74
N GLN A 273 6.42 -11.72 24.97
CA GLN A 273 7.78 -12.11 25.31
C GLN A 273 7.78 -12.99 26.56
N HIS A 274 8.49 -14.11 26.49
CA HIS A 274 8.71 -15.07 27.57
C HIS A 274 9.93 -15.95 27.19
N SER A 275 10.16 -17.05 27.92
CA SER A 275 11.30 -17.95 27.70
C SER A 275 11.42 -18.49 26.26
N LEU A 276 10.29 -18.67 25.56
CA LEU A 276 10.27 -19.17 24.18
C LEU A 276 10.30 -18.02 23.16
N GLY A 277 11.51 -17.63 22.77
CA GLY A 277 11.75 -16.72 21.66
C GLY A 277 11.94 -17.43 20.32
N ARG A 278 12.40 -16.69 19.28
CA ARG A 278 12.71 -17.30 17.95
C ARG A 278 13.84 -18.32 17.99
N SER A 279 14.73 -18.23 18.98
CA SER A 279 15.84 -19.16 19.18
C SER A 279 15.37 -20.58 19.53
N SER A 280 14.12 -20.76 19.96
CA SER A 280 13.58 -22.08 20.27
C SER A 280 13.47 -23.00 19.05
N ARG A 281 13.54 -22.45 17.83
CA ARG A 281 13.59 -23.21 16.57
C ARG A 281 14.81 -24.11 16.45
N GLU A 282 15.88 -23.78 17.16
CA GLU A 282 17.14 -24.52 17.15
C GLU A 282 17.25 -25.51 18.33
N TRP A 283 16.24 -25.54 19.20
CA TRP A 283 16.25 -26.42 20.36
C TRP A 283 15.99 -27.87 19.97
N PRO A 284 16.35 -28.84 20.83
CA PRO A 284 16.06 -30.24 20.58
C PRO A 284 14.55 -30.49 20.37
N PRO A 285 14.16 -31.43 19.49
CA PRO A 285 12.75 -31.73 19.22
C PRO A 285 11.97 -32.02 20.50
N GLY A 286 10.77 -31.45 20.62
CA GLY A 286 9.87 -31.63 21.76
C GLY A 286 10.11 -30.69 22.94
N VAL A 287 11.32 -30.13 23.12
CA VAL A 287 11.64 -29.25 24.26
C VAL A 287 10.76 -27.99 24.26
N ALA A 288 10.65 -27.32 23.11
CA ALA A 288 9.80 -26.14 22.99
C ALA A 288 8.32 -26.45 23.24
N SER A 289 7.86 -27.65 22.88
CA SER A 289 6.46 -28.06 23.13
C SER A 289 6.21 -28.29 24.61
N VAL A 290 7.12 -28.95 25.33
CA VAL A 290 7.00 -29.16 26.78
C VAL A 290 7.00 -27.84 27.54
N GLU A 291 7.95 -26.95 27.22
CA GLU A 291 8.02 -25.62 27.83
C GLU A 291 6.75 -24.81 27.54
N PHE A 292 6.19 -24.91 26.33
CA PHE A 292 4.96 -24.20 25.99
C PHE A 292 3.75 -24.76 26.73
N GLU A 293 3.64 -26.09 26.87
CA GLU A 293 2.57 -26.70 27.67
C GLU A 293 2.71 -26.33 29.16
N SER A 294 3.93 -26.26 29.70
CA SER A 294 4.16 -25.76 31.07
C SER A 294 3.63 -24.33 31.26
N LEU A 295 3.82 -23.45 30.29
CA LEU A 295 3.26 -22.10 30.32
C LEU A 295 1.73 -22.11 30.25
N LEU A 296 1.14 -23.01 29.46
CA LEU A 296 -0.31 -23.15 29.41
C LEU A 296 -0.88 -23.66 30.73
N GLU A 297 -0.21 -24.60 31.40
CA GLU A 297 -0.59 -25.08 32.74
C GLU A 297 -0.59 -23.97 33.80
N GLU A 298 0.34 -23.00 33.69
CA GLU A 298 0.37 -21.83 34.58
C GLU A 298 -0.73 -20.80 34.28
N LEU A 299 -1.12 -20.67 33.01
CA LEU A 299 -2.04 -19.63 32.54
C LEU A 299 -3.51 -20.07 32.50
N MET A 300 -3.78 -21.37 32.41
CA MET A 300 -5.12 -21.92 32.20
C MET A 300 -5.65 -22.64 33.43
N ALA A 301 -6.92 -22.36 33.77
CA ALA A 301 -7.68 -23.10 34.76
C ALA A 301 -8.64 -24.11 34.10
N GLU A 302 -9.25 -24.96 34.92
CA GLU A 302 -10.32 -25.86 34.48
C GLU A 302 -11.52 -25.05 33.94
N GLY A 303 -11.95 -25.34 32.71
CA GLY A 303 -13.00 -24.59 31.99
C GLY A 303 -12.48 -23.52 31.02
N ASP A 304 -11.18 -23.25 31.01
CA ASP A 304 -10.57 -22.34 30.04
C ASP A 304 -10.39 -23.01 28.67
N ALA A 305 -10.27 -22.18 27.62
CA ALA A 305 -10.07 -22.64 26.26
C ALA A 305 -8.79 -22.08 25.64
N LEU A 306 -8.01 -22.96 25.00
CA LEU A 306 -6.89 -22.61 24.15
C LEU A 306 -7.39 -22.46 22.70
N LEU A 307 -6.97 -21.38 22.05
CA LEU A 307 -7.12 -21.15 20.62
C LEU A 307 -5.73 -20.93 20.00
N ALA A 308 -5.17 -21.96 19.36
CA ALA A 308 -3.96 -21.81 18.56
C ALA A 308 -4.31 -21.44 17.12
N THR A 309 -3.61 -20.46 16.54
CA THR A 309 -3.94 -19.89 15.23
C THR A 309 -2.71 -19.71 14.35
N ASP A 310 -2.87 -19.91 13.04
CA ASP A 310 -1.83 -19.60 12.06
C ASP A 310 -2.41 -19.22 10.68
N GLY A 311 -1.63 -18.48 9.90
CA GLY A 311 -1.98 -17.95 8.58
C GLY A 311 -0.93 -18.24 7.50
N SER A 312 -1.35 -18.91 6.43
CA SER A 312 -0.46 -19.27 5.32
C SER A 312 -0.75 -18.49 4.05
N VAL A 313 0.30 -18.10 3.31
CA VAL A 313 0.18 -17.45 2.00
C VAL A 313 1.07 -18.16 0.99
N ILE A 314 0.45 -18.81 0.01
CA ILE A 314 1.11 -19.51 -1.09
C ILE A 314 0.92 -18.69 -2.36
N ARG A 315 2.02 -18.38 -3.06
CA ARG A 315 1.99 -17.61 -4.31
C ARG A 315 1.98 -18.47 -5.56
N GLU A 316 2.63 -19.63 -5.52
CA GLU A 316 2.77 -20.57 -6.64
C GLU A 316 2.76 -22.02 -6.11
N PRO A 317 2.40 -23.02 -6.92
CA PRO A 317 1.84 -22.93 -8.27
C PRO A 317 0.35 -22.54 -8.27
N LEU A 318 -0.34 -22.72 -7.15
CA LEU A 318 -1.75 -22.38 -6.97
C LEU A 318 -1.86 -21.28 -5.90
N PRO A 319 -1.98 -20.00 -6.31
CA PRO A 319 -2.01 -18.89 -5.37
C PRO A 319 -3.21 -18.97 -4.41
N ARG A 320 -2.94 -18.92 -3.12
CA ARG A 320 -3.97 -18.92 -2.07
C ARG A 320 -3.48 -18.28 -0.77
N SER A 321 -4.42 -17.85 0.05
CA SER A 321 -4.21 -17.55 1.46
C SER A 321 -5.14 -18.42 2.29
N GLY A 322 -4.57 -19.13 3.25
CA GLY A 322 -5.27 -20.04 4.16
C GLY A 322 -5.10 -19.61 5.62
N TRP A 323 -6.00 -20.08 6.46
CA TRP A 323 -5.99 -19.84 7.90
C TRP A 323 -6.44 -21.11 8.62
N GLY A 324 -5.81 -21.38 9.77
CA GLY A 324 -6.02 -22.57 10.56
C GLY A 324 -6.16 -22.22 12.04
N CYS A 325 -7.07 -22.91 12.70
CA CYS A 325 -7.38 -22.74 14.13
C CYS A 325 -7.47 -24.12 14.77
N PHE A 326 -6.81 -24.28 15.90
CA PHE A 326 -6.94 -25.46 16.76
C PHE A 326 -7.47 -25.00 18.13
N ILE A 327 -8.64 -25.51 18.50
CA ILE A 327 -9.33 -25.20 19.75
C ILE A 327 -9.20 -26.41 20.67
N ARG A 328 -8.78 -26.18 21.92
CA ARG A 328 -8.65 -27.19 22.95
C ARG A 328 -9.21 -26.67 24.27
N SER A 329 -10.05 -27.46 24.92
CA SER A 329 -10.49 -27.30 26.32
C SER A 329 -10.49 -28.69 26.97
N ALA A 330 -10.86 -28.78 28.25
CA ALA A 330 -10.94 -30.06 28.97
C ALA A 330 -11.90 -31.06 28.30
N GLU A 331 -13.00 -30.57 27.70
CA GLU A 331 -14.07 -31.40 27.16
C GLU A 331 -14.09 -31.48 25.63
N LEU A 332 -13.36 -30.58 24.95
CA LEU A 332 -13.46 -30.38 23.51
C LEU A 332 -12.09 -30.18 22.86
N THR A 333 -11.87 -30.89 21.76
CA THR A 333 -10.81 -30.58 20.80
C THR A 333 -11.42 -30.45 19.40
N GLN A 334 -11.26 -29.29 18.77
CA GLN A 334 -11.85 -28.99 17.47
C GLN A 334 -10.87 -28.23 16.57
N SER A 335 -10.90 -28.53 15.27
CA SER A 335 -10.11 -27.82 14.27
C SER A 335 -11.02 -27.06 13.32
N VAL A 336 -10.64 -25.83 12.97
CA VAL A 336 -11.35 -25.00 11.98
C VAL A 336 -10.32 -24.45 11.00
N SER A 337 -10.62 -24.53 9.70
CA SER A 337 -9.75 -23.97 8.67
C SER A 337 -10.53 -23.41 7.50
N GLY A 338 -9.89 -22.55 6.73
CA GLY A 338 -10.45 -21.98 5.52
C GLY A 338 -9.36 -21.47 4.59
N ALA A 339 -9.73 -21.24 3.33
CA ALA A 339 -8.81 -20.69 2.34
C ALA A 339 -9.53 -19.93 1.23
N THR A 340 -8.83 -18.97 0.64
CA THR A 340 -9.25 -18.21 -0.54
C THR A 340 -8.18 -18.23 -1.63
N ARG A 341 -8.58 -18.09 -2.90
CA ARG A 341 -7.65 -18.00 -4.06
C ARG A 341 -7.00 -16.62 -4.20
N LEU A 342 -7.20 -15.76 -3.20
CA LEU A 342 -6.57 -14.45 -3.15
C LEU A 342 -5.21 -14.57 -2.47
N VAL A 343 -4.21 -13.86 -2.98
CA VAL A 343 -2.92 -13.67 -2.30
C VAL A 343 -3.03 -12.44 -1.41
N LEU A 344 -3.31 -12.68 -0.13
CA LEU A 344 -3.38 -11.66 0.91
C LEU A 344 -1.99 -11.41 1.52
N SER A 345 -1.91 -10.50 2.50
CA SER A 345 -0.71 -10.39 3.33
C SER A 345 -0.70 -11.49 4.39
N SER A 346 0.49 -11.93 4.85
CA SER A 346 0.58 -12.92 5.93
C SER A 346 -0.20 -12.46 7.17
N MET A 347 0.01 -11.21 7.58
CA MET A 347 -0.76 -10.60 8.68
C MET A 347 -2.28 -10.69 8.49
N ARG A 348 -2.78 -10.56 7.25
CA ARG A 348 -4.22 -10.68 6.98
C ARG A 348 -4.72 -12.12 7.18
N ALA A 349 -3.91 -13.11 6.79
CA ALA A 349 -4.21 -14.52 7.00
C ALA A 349 -4.26 -14.84 8.51
N GLU A 350 -3.27 -14.37 9.29
CA GLU A 350 -3.26 -14.48 10.75
C GLU A 350 -4.51 -13.87 11.40
N THR A 351 -4.85 -12.66 10.97
CA THR A 351 -6.03 -11.96 11.49
C THR A 351 -7.31 -12.74 11.17
N GLU A 352 -7.39 -13.40 10.01
CA GLU A 352 -8.54 -14.24 9.67
C GLU A 352 -8.58 -15.50 10.53
N ALA A 353 -7.43 -16.13 10.81
CA ALA A 353 -7.33 -17.29 11.69
C ALA A 353 -7.91 -16.97 13.07
N VAL A 354 -7.44 -15.89 13.71
CA VAL A 354 -7.98 -15.46 15.01
C VAL A 354 -9.48 -15.14 14.92
N THR A 355 -9.92 -14.42 13.89
CA THR A 355 -11.34 -14.06 13.74
C THR A 355 -12.23 -15.29 13.60
N VAL A 356 -11.83 -16.26 12.79
CA VAL A 356 -12.58 -17.51 12.58
C VAL A 356 -12.54 -18.37 13.83
N GLY A 357 -11.39 -18.46 14.49
CA GLY A 357 -11.20 -19.20 15.74
C GLY A 357 -12.06 -18.67 16.88
N LEU A 358 -12.06 -17.35 17.13
CA LEU A 358 -12.89 -16.72 18.16
C LEU A 358 -14.38 -16.90 17.87
N ASN A 359 -14.81 -16.76 16.61
CA ASN A 359 -16.20 -17.01 16.22
C ASN A 359 -16.62 -18.47 16.45
N ALA A 360 -15.75 -19.43 16.14
CA ALA A 360 -16.01 -20.84 16.40
C ALA A 360 -16.06 -21.14 17.91
N LEU A 361 -15.15 -20.55 18.68
CA LEU A 361 -15.12 -20.70 20.14
C LEU A 361 -16.39 -20.14 20.78
N ASN A 362 -16.88 -18.98 20.32
CA ASN A 362 -18.15 -18.42 20.78
C ASN A 362 -19.36 -19.34 20.54
N GLN A 363 -19.32 -20.17 19.49
CA GLN A 363 -20.38 -21.14 19.18
C GLN A 363 -20.23 -22.46 19.94
N LEU A 364 -18.99 -22.95 20.08
CA LEU A 364 -18.69 -24.25 20.66
C LEU A 364 -18.63 -24.21 22.20
N LEU A 365 -18.13 -23.10 22.75
CA LEU A 365 -17.91 -22.89 24.18
C LEU A 365 -18.50 -21.52 24.58
N PRO A 366 -19.84 -21.38 24.58
CA PRO A 366 -20.53 -20.12 24.89
C PRO A 366 -20.32 -19.66 26.36
N ASP A 367 -20.07 -20.59 27.27
CA ASP A 367 -19.93 -20.29 28.71
C ASP A 367 -18.48 -20.05 29.16
N CYS A 368 -17.51 -20.30 28.28
CA CYS A 368 -16.08 -20.11 28.57
C CYS A 368 -15.74 -18.63 28.81
N GLN A 369 -15.24 -18.32 30.00
CA GLN A 369 -14.95 -16.94 30.44
C GLN A 369 -13.52 -16.47 30.14
N HIS A 370 -12.58 -17.40 29.98
CA HIS A 370 -11.17 -17.09 29.72
C HIS A 370 -10.63 -17.92 28.55
N ILE A 371 -10.04 -17.20 27.59
CA ILE A 371 -9.49 -17.76 26.36
C ILE A 371 -8.00 -17.43 26.29
N VAL A 372 -7.16 -18.43 26.09
CA VAL A 372 -5.76 -18.22 25.74
C VAL A 372 -5.61 -18.32 24.23
N VAL A 373 -5.25 -17.22 23.56
CA VAL A 373 -4.99 -17.19 22.12
C VAL A 373 -3.50 -17.31 21.87
N ALA A 374 -3.06 -18.45 21.33
CA ALA A 374 -1.68 -18.73 20.96
C ALA A 374 -1.44 -18.41 19.47
N THR A 375 -0.54 -17.47 19.18
CA THR A 375 -0.20 -17.07 17.79
C THR A 375 1.29 -16.77 17.66
N ASP A 376 1.87 -17.12 16.52
CA ASP A 376 3.25 -16.77 16.18
C ASP A 376 3.40 -15.36 15.57
N SER A 377 2.26 -14.70 15.33
CA SER A 377 2.20 -13.42 14.64
C SER A 377 2.63 -12.27 15.55
N GLN A 378 3.94 -12.05 15.64
CA GLN A 378 4.49 -10.88 16.35
C GLN A 378 3.93 -9.55 15.83
N SER A 379 3.57 -9.49 14.53
CA SER A 379 2.99 -8.28 13.95
C SER A 379 1.57 -8.02 14.45
N LEU A 380 0.82 -9.09 14.74
CA LEU A 380 -0.50 -8.99 15.33
C LEU A 380 -0.40 -8.58 16.80
N LEU A 381 0.44 -9.25 17.59
CA LEU A 381 0.64 -8.94 19.01
C LEU A 381 1.06 -7.48 19.22
N ARG A 382 1.98 -6.95 18.40
CA ARG A 382 2.37 -5.53 18.45
C ARG A 382 1.24 -4.55 18.16
N LYS A 383 0.25 -4.94 17.36
CA LYS A 383 -0.94 -4.09 17.15
C LYS A 383 -1.82 -4.06 18.39
N LEU A 384 -2.01 -5.21 19.02
CA LEU A 384 -2.78 -5.32 20.26
C LEU A 384 -2.11 -4.53 21.39
N GLU A 385 -0.78 -4.63 21.54
CA GLU A 385 0.01 -3.81 22.48
C GLU A 385 -0.11 -2.31 22.19
N GLY A 386 -0.24 -1.95 20.91
CA GLY A 386 -0.50 -0.58 20.47
C GLY A 386 -1.94 -0.10 20.71
N GLY A 387 -2.79 -0.90 21.37
CA GLY A 387 -4.16 -0.55 21.70
C GLY A 387 -5.12 -0.58 20.50
N VAL A 388 -4.81 -1.34 19.45
CA VAL A 388 -5.71 -1.47 18.28
C VAL A 388 -6.05 -2.93 17.97
N SER A 389 -7.32 -3.20 17.73
CA SER A 389 -7.82 -4.55 17.45
C SER A 389 -8.97 -4.53 16.43
N PRO A 390 -9.24 -5.66 15.76
CA PRO A 390 -10.47 -5.84 15.00
C PRO A 390 -11.70 -5.77 15.92
N PRO A 391 -12.70 -4.94 15.59
CA PRO A 391 -13.89 -4.79 16.43
C PRO A 391 -14.73 -6.07 16.59
N GLU A 392 -14.55 -7.07 15.73
CA GLU A 392 -15.21 -8.37 15.84
C GLU A 392 -14.64 -9.21 16.99
N TRP A 393 -13.52 -8.80 17.59
CA TRP A 393 -12.88 -9.52 18.71
C TRP A 393 -13.30 -8.96 20.06
N TRP A 394 -13.98 -7.82 20.09
CA TRP A 394 -14.44 -7.20 21.33
C TRP A 394 -15.50 -8.07 21.98
N THR A 395 -15.24 -8.43 23.23
CA THR A 395 -16.03 -9.37 24.02
C THR A 395 -15.84 -9.06 25.49
N ASP A 396 -16.80 -9.47 26.31
CA ASP A 396 -16.73 -9.33 27.77
C ASP A 396 -15.95 -10.49 28.43
N ARG A 397 -15.34 -11.36 27.62
CA ARG A 397 -14.49 -12.47 28.08
C ARG A 397 -13.04 -12.02 28.29
N ARG A 398 -12.36 -12.64 29.26
CA ARG A 398 -10.92 -12.45 29.44
C ARG A 398 -10.16 -13.15 28.32
N ILE A 399 -9.19 -12.47 27.73
CA ILE A 399 -8.33 -13.04 26.67
C ILE A 399 -6.86 -12.86 27.04
N THR A 400 -6.14 -13.97 27.14
CA THR A 400 -4.68 -13.96 27.23
C THR A 400 -4.08 -14.21 25.85
N TRP A 401 -3.46 -13.20 25.26
CA TRP A 401 -2.74 -13.29 23.99
C TRP A 401 -1.32 -13.75 24.25
N LEU A 402 -1.00 -14.99 23.87
CA LEU A 402 0.27 -15.63 24.11
C LEU A 402 1.05 -15.77 22.80
N TYR A 403 2.28 -15.26 22.77
CA TYR A 403 3.19 -15.57 21.68
C TYR A 403 3.52 -17.06 21.67
N CYS A 404 3.44 -17.69 20.50
CA CYS A 404 3.87 -19.06 20.30
C CYS A 404 4.91 -19.10 19.18
N PRO A 405 6.13 -19.64 19.37
CA PRO A 405 7.13 -19.63 18.31
C PRO A 405 6.75 -20.55 17.14
N GLY A 406 6.55 -19.97 15.96
CA GLY A 406 6.35 -20.74 14.71
C GLY A 406 7.59 -21.53 14.30
N HIS A 407 7.38 -22.73 13.75
CA HIS A 407 8.41 -23.70 13.33
C HIS A 407 9.39 -24.13 14.43
N ALA A 408 8.98 -24.09 15.70
CA ALA A 408 9.76 -24.58 16.83
C ALA A 408 9.31 -25.97 17.32
N GLY A 409 8.38 -26.63 16.62
CA GLY A 409 7.87 -27.94 17.02
C GLY A 409 6.87 -27.90 18.18
N VAL A 410 6.28 -26.74 18.48
CA VAL A 410 5.18 -26.61 19.45
C VAL A 410 3.91 -27.22 18.87
N GLU A 411 3.41 -28.32 19.45
CA GLU A 411 2.41 -29.18 18.81
C GLU A 411 1.14 -28.43 18.39
N VAL A 412 0.59 -27.56 19.24
CA VAL A 412 -0.64 -26.81 18.97
C VAL A 412 -0.47 -25.81 17.82
N ASN A 413 0.72 -25.20 17.69
CA ASN A 413 1.02 -24.30 16.59
C ASN A 413 1.24 -25.07 15.28
N GLU A 414 1.99 -26.17 15.32
CA GLU A 414 2.20 -27.03 14.14
C GLU A 414 0.87 -27.60 13.61
N LYS A 415 -0.12 -27.84 14.48
CA LYS A 415 -1.49 -28.18 14.06
C LYS A 415 -2.16 -27.01 13.33
N ALA A 416 -2.10 -25.79 13.88
CA ALA A 416 -2.67 -24.61 13.24
C ALA A 416 -1.99 -24.31 11.89
N ASP A 417 -0.66 -24.41 11.80
CA ASP A 417 0.12 -24.22 10.56
C ASP A 417 -0.27 -25.25 9.48
N ARG A 418 -0.32 -26.54 9.84
CA ARG A 418 -0.81 -27.57 8.91
C ARG A 418 -2.24 -27.29 8.44
N LEU A 419 -3.12 -26.78 9.30
CA LEU A 419 -4.49 -26.41 8.93
C LEU A 419 -4.53 -25.20 7.99
N ALA A 420 -3.67 -24.20 8.21
CA ALA A 420 -3.57 -23.02 7.35
C ALA A 420 -2.97 -23.37 5.99
N GLY A 421 -1.92 -24.20 5.98
CA GLY A 421 -1.25 -24.71 4.78
C GLY A 421 -2.12 -25.69 3.99
N ASN A 422 -2.91 -26.55 4.65
CA ASN A 422 -3.75 -27.56 3.98
C ASN A 422 -5.24 -27.19 3.90
N GLY A 423 -5.60 -25.94 4.25
CA GLY A 423 -6.98 -25.48 4.26
C GLY A 423 -7.75 -25.90 3.01
N ALA A 424 -9.01 -26.32 3.21
CA ALA A 424 -9.95 -26.85 2.22
C ALA A 424 -9.88 -26.12 0.85
N PRO A 425 -10.26 -26.76 -0.28
CA PRO A 425 -10.16 -26.13 -1.60
C PRO A 425 -10.72 -24.71 -1.57
N ALA A 426 -9.89 -23.75 -1.99
CA ALA A 426 -10.06 -22.32 -1.75
C ALA A 426 -11.45 -21.79 -2.18
N THR A 427 -12.41 -21.84 -1.27
CA THR A 427 -13.84 -21.62 -1.50
C THR A 427 -14.45 -20.70 -0.44
N SER A 428 -13.73 -20.39 0.64
CA SER A 428 -14.21 -19.46 1.67
C SER A 428 -14.39 -18.06 1.10
N ARG A 429 -15.50 -17.40 1.45
CA ARG A 429 -15.65 -15.96 1.25
C ARG A 429 -14.93 -15.25 2.40
N ILE A 430 -14.37 -14.08 2.11
CA ILE A 430 -13.69 -13.24 3.09
C ILE A 430 -14.20 -11.82 2.93
N VAL A 431 -14.17 -11.05 4.02
CA VAL A 431 -14.47 -9.62 4.02
C VAL A 431 -13.16 -8.87 3.83
N LEU A 432 -13.05 -8.16 2.71
CA LEU A 432 -11.85 -7.45 2.27
C LEU A 432 -11.83 -6.02 2.82
N SER A 433 -10.68 -5.66 3.38
CA SER A 433 -10.37 -4.31 3.82
C SER A 433 -9.64 -3.49 2.74
N ALA A 434 -9.52 -2.17 2.94
CA ALA A 434 -8.76 -1.28 2.06
C ALA A 434 -7.27 -1.64 2.03
N SER A 435 -6.71 -2.19 3.11
CA SER A 435 -5.35 -2.73 3.14
C SER A 435 -5.17 -3.95 2.24
N ASP A 436 -6.19 -4.80 2.12
CA ASP A 436 -6.12 -6.03 1.32
C ASP A 436 -5.95 -5.71 -0.17
N PHE A 437 -6.68 -4.71 -0.67
CA PHE A 437 -6.64 -4.34 -2.09
C PHE A 437 -5.27 -3.89 -2.58
N GLN A 438 -4.42 -3.35 -1.70
CA GLN A 438 -3.05 -3.03 -2.08
C GLN A 438 -2.27 -4.30 -2.45
N GLN A 439 -2.39 -5.35 -1.64
CA GLN A 439 -1.67 -6.60 -1.88
C GLN A 439 -2.27 -7.37 -3.06
N LEU A 440 -3.60 -7.38 -3.19
CA LEU A 440 -4.30 -7.99 -4.32
C LEU A 440 -3.91 -7.35 -5.65
N LEU A 441 -3.90 -6.01 -5.70
CA LEU A 441 -3.50 -5.27 -6.89
C LEU A 441 -2.02 -5.48 -7.21
N LYS A 442 -1.16 -5.46 -6.19
CA LYS A 442 0.27 -5.75 -6.35
C LYS A 442 0.49 -7.13 -6.98
N PHE A 443 -0.18 -8.16 -6.46
CA PHE A 443 -0.09 -9.52 -6.99
C PHE A 443 -0.62 -9.59 -8.43
N LYS A 444 -1.78 -9.00 -8.73
CA LYS A 444 -2.33 -8.91 -10.08
C LYS A 444 -1.34 -8.26 -11.05
N MET A 445 -0.77 -7.12 -10.68
CA MET A 445 0.22 -6.42 -11.50
C MET A 445 1.49 -7.25 -11.74
N GLU A 446 1.99 -7.94 -10.71
CA GLU A 446 3.12 -8.86 -10.84
C GLU A 446 2.80 -9.99 -11.83
N THR A 447 1.61 -10.60 -11.74
CA THR A 447 1.19 -11.66 -12.67
C THR A 447 0.97 -11.16 -14.09
N ASP A 448 0.43 -9.95 -14.26
CA ASP A 448 0.20 -9.34 -15.58
C ASP A 448 1.51 -8.93 -16.25
N ASP A 449 2.52 -8.52 -15.46
CA ASP A 449 3.86 -8.21 -15.94
C ASP A 449 4.64 -9.48 -16.30
N ALA A 450 4.51 -10.56 -15.52
CA ALA A 450 5.15 -11.86 -15.81
C ALA A 450 4.65 -12.52 -17.11
N ARG A 451 3.41 -12.21 -17.54
CA ARG A 451 2.84 -12.70 -18.82
C ARG A 451 3.37 -11.98 -20.05
N LYS A 452 4.07 -10.85 -19.88
CA LYS A 452 4.56 -10.02 -20.98
C LYS A 452 6.08 -10.21 -21.10
N PRO A 453 6.63 -10.24 -22.33
CA PRO A 453 8.08 -10.20 -22.50
C PRO A 453 8.64 -8.94 -21.82
N ASN A 454 9.46 -9.12 -20.78
CA ASN A 454 9.98 -8.01 -20.01
C ASN A 454 11.51 -7.92 -20.16
N PRO A 455 12.02 -6.86 -20.82
CA PRO A 455 13.44 -6.58 -20.80
C PRO A 455 13.92 -6.51 -19.34
N GLY A 456 14.89 -7.33 -18.96
CA GLY A 456 15.37 -7.41 -17.57
C GLY A 456 15.04 -8.70 -16.82
N GLU A 457 14.17 -9.56 -17.36
CA GLU A 457 13.74 -10.80 -16.68
C GLU A 457 14.91 -11.76 -16.42
N ALA A 458 15.79 -11.95 -17.41
CA ALA A 458 16.97 -12.79 -17.27
C ALA A 458 17.94 -12.25 -16.19
N GLU A 459 18.09 -10.93 -16.12
CA GLU A 459 18.90 -10.24 -15.10
C GLU A 459 18.27 -10.39 -13.71
N VAL A 460 16.95 -10.26 -13.60
CA VAL A 460 16.21 -10.48 -12.35
C VAL A 460 16.34 -11.93 -11.88
N GLY A 461 16.13 -12.91 -12.77
CA GLY A 461 16.29 -14.33 -12.45
C GLY A 461 17.73 -14.68 -12.08
N ARG A 462 18.73 -14.02 -12.67
CA ARG A 462 20.13 -14.16 -12.27
C ARG A 462 20.37 -13.63 -10.85
N MET A 463 19.88 -12.43 -10.54
CA MET A 463 19.98 -11.86 -9.19
C MET A 463 19.30 -12.75 -8.14
N ALA A 464 18.13 -13.29 -8.45
CA ALA A 464 17.41 -14.20 -7.56
C ALA A 464 18.21 -15.48 -7.27
N ARG A 465 18.78 -16.12 -8.32
CA ARG A 465 19.62 -17.34 -8.17
C ARG A 465 20.85 -17.13 -7.29
N VAL A 466 21.37 -15.91 -7.22
CA VAL A 466 22.53 -15.58 -6.38
C VAL A 466 22.14 -14.95 -5.02
N GLY A 467 20.87 -15.10 -4.62
CA GLY A 467 20.36 -14.66 -3.32
C GLY A 467 20.13 -13.15 -3.18
N LEU A 468 20.21 -12.37 -4.26
CA LEU A 468 19.93 -10.93 -4.23
C LEU A 468 18.42 -10.68 -4.33
N ARG A 469 17.74 -10.70 -3.17
CA ARG A 469 16.28 -10.47 -3.07
C ARG A 469 15.86 -9.07 -3.55
N PRO A 470 14.58 -8.87 -3.96
CA PRO A 470 14.06 -7.54 -4.32
C PRO A 470 14.33 -6.50 -3.22
N GLY A 471 14.79 -5.32 -3.60
CA GLY A 471 15.04 -4.22 -2.66
C GLY A 471 16.34 -4.30 -1.89
N TRP A 472 17.27 -5.19 -2.25
CA TRP A 472 18.54 -5.36 -1.54
C TRP A 472 19.34 -4.06 -1.39
N ILE A 473 19.19 -3.10 -2.32
CA ILE A 473 19.92 -1.81 -2.24
C ILE A 473 19.47 -0.97 -1.02
N ALA A 474 18.25 -1.16 -0.52
CA ALA A 474 17.74 -0.45 0.64
C ALA A 474 18.48 -0.84 1.93
N ARG A 475 19.13 -2.00 1.94
CA ARG A 475 19.97 -2.52 3.03
C ARG A 475 21.46 -2.43 2.72
N SER A 476 21.83 -1.88 1.57
CA SER A 476 23.22 -1.79 1.12
C SER A 476 23.93 -0.57 1.72
N GLY A 477 24.96 -0.84 2.52
CA GLY A 477 25.92 0.16 3.00
C GLY A 477 26.94 0.61 1.95
N LEU A 478 26.90 0.04 0.73
CA LEU A 478 27.90 0.32 -0.31
C LEU A 478 27.77 1.74 -0.87
N CYS A 479 28.91 2.35 -1.19
CA CYS A 479 28.99 3.69 -1.75
C CYS A 479 30.03 3.77 -2.88
N GLY A 480 30.04 4.91 -3.59
CA GLY A 480 31.06 5.23 -4.57
C GLY A 480 31.26 4.16 -5.67
N PRO A 481 32.53 3.85 -6.04
CA PRO A 481 32.85 2.81 -7.01
C PRO A 481 32.34 1.42 -6.63
N ARG A 482 32.46 1.02 -5.35
CA ARG A 482 32.03 -0.32 -4.88
C ARG A 482 30.53 -0.52 -5.04
N GLY A 483 29.71 0.46 -4.66
CA GLY A 483 28.26 0.40 -4.85
C GLY A 483 27.85 0.33 -6.32
N ARG A 484 28.47 1.16 -7.17
CA ARG A 484 28.24 1.10 -8.63
C ARG A 484 28.57 -0.28 -9.19
N MET A 485 29.73 -0.81 -8.84
CA MET A 485 30.21 -2.11 -9.31
C MET A 485 29.28 -3.24 -8.85
N ALA A 486 28.82 -3.21 -7.60
CA ALA A 486 27.86 -4.19 -7.07
C ALA A 486 26.58 -4.26 -7.90
N CYS A 487 25.95 -3.12 -8.18
CA CYS A 487 24.72 -3.09 -8.99
C CYS A 487 24.99 -3.51 -10.44
N GLN A 488 26.09 -3.07 -11.04
CA GLN A 488 26.40 -3.40 -12.44
C GLN A 488 26.76 -4.88 -12.64
N LEU A 489 27.51 -5.48 -11.70
CA LEU A 489 27.78 -6.92 -11.68
C LEU A 489 26.48 -7.71 -11.51
N ALA A 490 25.60 -7.29 -10.58
CA ALA A 490 24.30 -7.93 -10.35
C ALA A 490 23.41 -7.92 -11.61
N CYS A 491 23.45 -6.82 -12.38
CA CYS A 491 22.71 -6.70 -13.64
C CYS A 491 23.37 -7.42 -14.83
N GLY A 492 24.65 -7.76 -14.75
CA GLY A 492 25.43 -8.25 -15.90
C GLY A 492 25.76 -7.18 -16.95
N THR A 493 25.44 -5.91 -16.68
CA THR A 493 25.75 -4.77 -17.55
C THR A 493 26.74 -3.83 -16.87
N VAL A 494 27.95 -3.72 -17.42
CA VAL A 494 29.04 -2.93 -16.84
C VAL A 494 29.42 -1.74 -17.72
N SER A 495 29.70 -0.60 -17.11
CA SER A 495 30.28 0.54 -17.81
C SER A 495 31.78 0.31 -18.03
N ARG A 496 32.37 0.97 -19.04
CA ARG A 496 33.83 0.91 -19.28
C ARG A 496 34.67 1.21 -18.04
N ARG A 497 34.22 2.17 -17.21
CA ARG A 497 34.88 2.51 -15.95
C ARG A 497 34.83 1.35 -14.95
N THR A 498 33.65 0.75 -14.77
CA THR A 498 33.51 -0.40 -13.87
C THR A 498 34.26 -1.61 -14.40
N LEU A 499 34.33 -1.81 -15.71
CA LEU A 499 35.12 -2.87 -16.32
C LEU A 499 36.62 -2.72 -15.97
N ALA A 500 37.16 -1.50 -16.04
CA ALA A 500 38.52 -1.23 -15.60
C ALA A 500 38.71 -1.54 -14.10
N ASP A 501 37.76 -1.13 -13.25
CA ASP A 501 37.77 -1.46 -11.82
C ASP A 501 37.71 -2.99 -11.57
N ILE A 502 36.98 -3.73 -12.41
CA ILE A 502 36.90 -5.20 -12.33
C ILE A 502 38.22 -5.85 -12.74
N CYS A 503 38.86 -5.36 -13.80
CA CYS A 503 40.15 -5.88 -14.27
C CYS A 503 41.24 -5.69 -13.21
N THR A 504 41.30 -4.54 -12.55
CA THR A 504 42.27 -4.28 -11.46
C THR A 504 42.05 -5.16 -10.24
N LEU A 505 40.82 -5.65 -10.02
CA LEU A 505 40.46 -6.58 -8.96
C LEU A 505 40.72 -8.06 -9.33
N GLY A 506 41.25 -8.35 -10.52
CA GLY A 506 41.50 -9.72 -10.96
C GLY A 506 40.26 -10.42 -11.53
N GLY A 507 39.33 -9.66 -12.12
CA GLY A 507 38.18 -10.19 -12.87
C GLY A 507 36.86 -10.19 -12.11
N ALA A 508 35.77 -10.49 -12.83
CA ALA A 508 34.40 -10.34 -12.33
C ALA A 508 34.10 -11.27 -11.13
N GLY A 509 34.59 -12.52 -11.15
CA GLY A 509 34.40 -13.46 -10.04
C GLY A 509 35.12 -13.03 -8.76
N THR A 510 36.31 -12.45 -8.88
CA THR A 510 37.06 -11.91 -7.74
C THR A 510 36.38 -10.65 -7.20
N ALA A 511 35.92 -9.76 -8.07
CA ALA A 511 35.15 -8.58 -7.69
C ALA A 511 33.84 -8.95 -6.99
N TRP A 512 33.12 -9.97 -7.50
CA TRP A 512 31.90 -10.50 -6.89
C TRP A 512 32.14 -10.98 -5.46
N ARG A 513 33.11 -11.90 -5.29
CA ARG A 513 33.46 -12.45 -3.96
C ARG A 513 33.87 -11.36 -2.96
N ARG A 514 34.58 -10.33 -3.42
CA ARG A 514 34.99 -9.19 -2.58
C ARG A 514 33.84 -8.26 -2.17
N ILE A 515 32.71 -8.26 -2.90
CA ILE A 515 31.56 -7.40 -2.61
C ILE A 515 30.50 -8.15 -1.82
N PHE A 516 30.15 -9.36 -2.27
CA PHE A 516 29.03 -10.13 -1.75
C PHE A 516 29.46 -11.29 -0.83
N GLY A 517 30.77 -11.46 -0.61
CA GLY A 517 31.34 -12.55 0.18
C GLY A 517 31.50 -13.85 -0.62
N SER A 518 31.84 -14.92 0.08
CA SER A 518 31.93 -16.30 -0.46
C SER A 518 30.58 -16.92 -0.77
N ARG A 519 29.48 -16.16 -0.71
CA ARG A 519 28.13 -16.63 -1.10
C ARG A 519 28.21 -17.21 -2.50
N SER A 520 28.27 -18.54 -2.53
CA SER A 520 28.12 -19.34 -3.73
C SER A 520 26.72 -19.09 -4.30
N VAL A 521 26.57 -19.30 -5.61
CA VAL A 521 25.26 -19.42 -6.25
C VAL A 521 24.41 -20.53 -5.59
N ASP A 522 25.06 -21.46 -4.87
CA ASP A 522 24.43 -22.65 -4.30
C ASP A 522 24.05 -22.51 -2.80
N GLU A 523 24.58 -21.54 -2.04
CA GLU A 523 24.31 -21.42 -0.59
C GLU A 523 23.03 -20.63 -0.27
N ALA A 524 22.50 -19.86 -1.22
CA ALA A 524 21.30 -19.04 -1.02
C ALA A 524 19.99 -19.86 -1.06
N VAL A 525 20.05 -21.13 -1.43
CA VAL A 525 18.91 -22.06 -1.53
C VAL A 525 18.64 -22.79 -0.19
N ALA A 526 19.51 -22.65 0.81
CA ALA A 526 19.40 -23.33 2.10
C ALA A 526 18.81 -22.46 3.24
N GLU A 527 18.25 -21.28 2.94
CA GLU A 527 17.54 -20.41 3.91
C GLU A 527 16.09 -20.08 3.46
N GLU A 528 15.41 -21.05 2.86
CA GLU A 528 13.93 -21.18 2.88
C GLU A 528 13.56 -22.29 3.87
#